data_AF-A0A1B6JLQ2-F1
#
_entry.id   AF-A0A1B6JLQ2-F1
#
_cell.length_a   1.000
_cell.length_b   1.000
_cell.length_c   1.000
_cell.angle_alpha   90.00
_cell.angle_beta   90.00
_cell.angle_gamma   90.00
#
_symmetry.space_group_name_H-M   'P 1'
#
loop_
_entity.id
_entity.type
_entity.pdbx_description
1 polymer ?
#
loop_
_entity_poly.entity_id
_entity_poly.type
_entity_poly.pdbx_seq_one_letter_code
_entity_poly.pdbx_strand_id
1 'polypeptide(L)'
;YQALRPFLKLLMDLILSHQINSEQAGPALFVLICCYQEDYQEIAQNLINNQSDSETAQRLAKAFTDLTTNVTLDTARSQKMRFRENFDKFIVNVHGFLLVK
;
A
#
# COMPACT_ATOMS: atom_id res chain seq x y z
N TYR A 1 -15.42 -0.04 -15.66
CA TYR A 1 -14.24 0.47 -14.94
C TYR A 1 -13.43 -0.72 -14.38
N GLN A 2 -12.89 -1.60 -15.24
CA GLN A 2 -11.99 -2.70 -14.81
C GLN A 2 -10.57 -2.57 -15.38
N ALA A 3 -10.37 -1.71 -16.39
CA ALA A 3 -9.09 -1.52 -17.06
C ALA A 3 -7.98 -1.01 -16.13
N LEU A 4 -8.34 -0.30 -15.04
CA LEU A 4 -7.38 0.24 -14.08
C LEU A 4 -7.07 -0.70 -12.91
N ARG A 5 -7.84 -1.79 -12.75
CA ARG A 5 -7.63 -2.79 -11.68
C ARG A 5 -6.21 -3.38 -11.67
N PRO A 6 -5.61 -3.76 -12.83
CA PRO A 6 -4.24 -4.28 -12.84
C PRO A 6 -3.19 -3.26 -12.38
N PHE A 7 -3.48 -1.97 -12.53
CA PHE A 7 -2.54 -0.91 -12.14
C PHE A 7 -2.43 -0.76 -10.63
N LEU A 8 -3.44 -1.16 -9.85
CA LEU A 8 -3.32 -1.16 -8.39
C LEU A 8 -2.18 -2.07 -7.94
N LYS A 9 -2.17 -3.32 -8.44
CA LYS A 9 -1.11 -4.29 -8.15
C LYS A 9 0.24 -3.80 -8.67
N LEU A 10 0.30 -3.39 -9.94
CA LEU A 10 1.54 -2.92 -10.55
C LEU A 10 2.14 -1.74 -9.78
N LEU A 11 1.33 -0.75 -9.41
CA LEU A 11 1.80 0.43 -8.70
C LEU A 11 2.27 0.05 -7.29
N MET A 12 1.57 -0.85 -6.60
CA MET A 12 2.01 -1.37 -5.31
C MET A 12 3.37 -2.07 -5.42
N ASP A 13 3.53 -2.97 -6.41
CA ASP A 13 4.79 -3.69 -6.64
C ASP A 13 5.95 -2.73 -6.95
N LEU A 14 5.71 -1.71 -7.79
CA LEU A 14 6.71 -0.68 -8.13
C LEU A 14 7.10 0.17 -6.92
N ILE A 15 6.14 0.53 -6.06
CA ILE A 15 6.39 1.28 -4.82
C ILE A 15 7.21 0.43 -3.85
N LEU A 16 6.81 -0.83 -3.63
CA LEU A 16 7.49 -1.73 -2.70
C LEU A 16 8.90 -2.09 -3.15
N SER A 17 9.13 -2.20 -4.47
CA SER A 17 10.45 -2.45 -5.06
C SER A 17 11.33 -1.21 -5.23
N HIS A 18 10.87 -0.03 -4.78
CA HIS A 18 11.60 1.24 -4.90
C HIS A 18 11.90 1.63 -6.36
N GLN A 19 11.10 1.15 -7.32
CA GLN A 19 11.31 1.43 -8.75
C GLN A 19 10.74 2.77 -9.19
N ILE A 20 9.88 3.38 -8.36
CA ILE A 20 9.28 4.69 -8.61
C ILE A 20 9.35 5.55 -7.35
N ASN A 21 9.34 6.87 -7.55
CA ASN A 21 9.24 7.81 -6.45
C ASN A 21 7.87 7.66 -5.76
N SER A 22 7.90 7.17 -4.51
CA SER A 22 6.72 6.92 -3.70
C SER A 22 5.89 8.19 -3.46
N GLU A 23 6.51 9.36 -3.32
CA GLU A 23 5.81 10.63 -3.11
C GLU A 23 4.89 10.99 -4.29
N GLN A 24 5.33 10.69 -5.51
CA GLN A 24 4.55 10.94 -6.73
C GLN A 24 3.48 9.87 -6.96
N ALA A 25 3.75 8.63 -6.51
CA ALA A 25 2.85 7.49 -6.70
C ALA A 25 1.74 7.41 -5.63
N GLY A 26 1.97 7.91 -4.42
CA GLY A 26 1.03 7.83 -3.30
C GLY A 26 -0.39 8.36 -3.61
N PRO A 27 -0.54 9.56 -4.23
CA PRO A 27 -1.86 10.07 -4.63
C PRO A 27 -2.60 9.17 -5.63
N ALA A 28 -1.90 8.56 -6.58
CA ALA A 28 -2.48 7.64 -7.55
C ALA A 28 -2.87 6.32 -6.89
N LEU A 29 -2.02 5.79 -6.00
CA LEU A 29 -2.30 4.61 -5.20
C LEU A 29 -3.58 4.79 -4.38
N PHE A 30 -3.72 5.92 -3.70
CA PHE A 30 -4.89 6.20 -2.87
C PHE A 30 -6.20 6.13 -3.66
N VAL A 31 -6.23 6.76 -4.83
CA VAL A 31 -7.42 6.74 -5.70
C VAL A 31 -7.73 5.31 -6.16
N LEU A 32 -6.71 4.54 -6.54
CA LEU A 32 -6.89 3.14 -6.94
C LEU A 32 -7.40 2.28 -5.78
N ILE A 33 -6.91 2.47 -4.56
CA ILE A 33 -7.41 1.78 -3.37
C ILE A 33 -8.88 2.13 -3.12
N CYS A 34 -9.25 3.42 -3.20
CA CYS A 34 -10.65 3.83 -3.03
C CYS A 34 -11.58 3.18 -4.07
N CYS A 35 -11.12 3.03 -5.31
CA CYS A 35 -11.88 2.41 -6.40
C CYS A 35 -11.95 0.88 -6.31
N TYR A 36 -10.94 0.23 -5.73
CA TYR A 36 -10.75 -1.23 -5.76
C TYR A 36 -10.37 -1.76 -4.36
N GLN A 37 -11.25 -1.56 -3.39
CA GLN A 37 -10.96 -1.87 -1.97
C GLN A 37 -10.79 -3.38 -1.72
N GLU A 38 -11.63 -4.20 -2.32
CA GLU A 38 -11.55 -5.66 -2.22
C GLU A 38 -10.23 -6.18 -2.83
N ASP A 39 -9.86 -5.66 -4.00
CA ASP A 39 -8.59 -5.98 -4.65
C ASP A 39 -7.38 -5.59 -3.81
N TYR A 40 -7.43 -4.40 -3.19
CA TYR A 40 -6.39 -3.97 -2.29
C TYR A 40 -6.22 -4.94 -1.11
N GLN A 41 -7.32 -5.41 -0.52
CA GLN A 41 -7.28 -6.39 0.56
C GLN A 41 -6.67 -7.73 0.09
N GLU A 42 -7.08 -8.21 -1.08
CA GLU A 42 -6.54 -9.45 -1.66
C GLU A 42 -5.04 -9.33 -1.99
N ILE A 43 -4.62 -8.20 -2.56
CA ILE A 43 -3.21 -7.91 -2.86
C ILE A 43 -2.39 -7.86 -1.57
N ALA A 44 -2.86 -7.16 -0.54
CA ALA A 44 -2.19 -7.07 0.76
C ALA A 44 -2.04 -8.46 1.40
N GLN A 45 -3.11 -9.26 1.42
CA GLN A 45 -3.07 -10.62 1.96
C GLN A 45 -2.10 -11.52 1.18
N ASN A 46 -2.12 -11.47 -0.15
CA ASN A 46 -1.20 -12.24 -0.98
C ASN A 46 0.26 -11.85 -0.71
N LEU A 47 0.56 -10.55 -0.56
CA LEU A 47 1.91 -10.09 -0.23
C LEU A 47 2.38 -10.56 1.15
N ILE A 48 1.49 -10.60 2.13
CA ILE A 48 1.76 -11.11 3.49
C ILE A 48 2.02 -12.62 3.45
N ASN A 49 1.16 -13.39 2.77
CA ASN A 49 1.25 -14.84 2.69
C ASN A 49 2.47 -15.32 1.89
N ASN A 50 2.97 -14.50 0.98
CA ASN A 50 4.18 -14.80 0.22
C ASN A 50 5.48 -14.59 1.02
N GLN A 51 5.42 -14.04 2.23
CA GLN A 51 6.60 -13.89 3.08
C GLN A 51 6.98 -15.23 3.72
N SER A 52 8.22 -15.66 3.52
CA SER A 52 8.75 -16.89 4.13
C SER A 52 9.02 -16.76 5.63
N ASP A 53 9.29 -15.53 6.09
CA ASP A 53 9.59 -15.21 7.48
C ASP A 53 8.33 -14.68 8.19
N SER A 54 7.97 -15.33 9.30
CA SER A 54 6.76 -15.01 10.07
C SER A 54 6.82 -13.62 10.69
N GLU A 55 8.02 -13.14 11.08
CA GLU A 55 8.17 -11.80 11.64
C GLU A 55 7.93 -10.74 10.56
N THR A 56 8.51 -10.92 9.37
CA THR A 56 8.31 -10.08 8.19
C THR A 56 6.84 -10.06 7.78
N ALA A 57 6.16 -11.21 7.75
CA ALA A 57 4.73 -11.31 7.45
C ALA A 57 3.89 -10.47 8.44
N GLN A 58 4.16 -10.59 9.74
CA GLN A 58 3.44 -9.84 10.78
C GLN A 58 3.70 -8.33 10.69
N ARG A 59 4.96 -7.93 10.43
CA ARG A 59 5.31 -6.52 10.22
C ARG A 59 4.61 -5.94 8.99
N LEU A 60 4.53 -6.70 7.90
CA LEU A 60 3.84 -6.29 6.69
C LEU A 60 2.32 -6.17 6.90
N ALA A 61 1.71 -7.13 7.61
CA ALA A 61 0.30 -7.07 7.98
C ALA A 61 -0.03 -5.83 8.82
N LYS A 62 0.83 -5.52 9.79
CA LYS A 62 0.71 -4.28 10.59
C LYS A 62 0.85 -3.04 9.70
N ALA A 63 1.82 -3.01 8.79
CA ALA A 63 2.04 -1.88 7.89
C ALA A 63 0.82 -1.61 6.99
N PHE A 64 0.23 -2.64 6.37
CA PHE A 64 -0.98 -2.49 5.55
C PHE A 64 -2.21 -2.06 6.36
N THR A 65 -2.31 -2.50 7.62
CA THR A 65 -3.35 -2.04 8.54
C THR A 65 -3.16 -0.55 8.82
N ASP A 66 -1.97 -0.17 9.28
CA ASP A 66 -1.60 1.22 9.60
C ASP A 66 -1.77 2.17 8.41
N LEU A 67 -1.57 1.69 7.18
CA LEU A 67 -1.75 2.48 5.95
C LEU A 67 -3.17 3.05 5.82
N THR A 68 -4.18 2.29 6.26
CA THR A 68 -5.60 2.64 6.14
C THR A 68 -6.28 2.98 7.46
N THR A 69 -5.54 2.91 8.58
CA THR A 69 -6.03 3.29 9.91
C THR A 69 -6.54 4.73 9.92
N ASN A 70 -7.77 4.93 10.41
CA ASN A 70 -8.46 6.23 10.47
C ASN A 70 -8.69 6.92 9.11
N VAL A 71 -8.61 6.14 8.02
CA VAL A 71 -8.88 6.58 6.66
C VAL A 71 -10.13 5.86 6.14
N THR A 72 -11.27 6.54 6.13
CA THR A 72 -12.37 6.22 5.22
C THR A 72 -11.84 6.26 3.79
N LEU A 73 -11.96 5.15 3.06
CA LEU A 73 -11.48 4.99 1.69
C LEU A 73 -12.41 5.68 0.69
N ASP A 74 -12.45 7.01 0.76
CA ASP A 74 -13.16 7.88 -0.16
C ASP A 74 -12.22 8.92 -0.79
N THR A 75 -12.68 9.65 -1.80
CA THR A 75 -11.85 10.64 -2.52
C THR A 75 -11.81 12.02 -1.85
N ALA A 76 -12.26 12.17 -0.59
CA ALA A 76 -12.25 13.46 0.08
C ALA A 76 -10.82 13.93 0.39
N ARG A 77 -10.63 15.25 0.34
CA ARG A 77 -9.30 15.86 0.54
C ARG A 77 -8.70 15.55 1.91
N SER A 78 -9.52 15.49 2.96
CA SER A 78 -9.10 15.12 4.31
C SER A 78 -8.56 13.69 4.37
N GLN A 79 -9.22 12.76 3.68
CA GLN A 79 -8.83 11.35 3.64
C GLN A 79 -7.53 11.17 2.86
N LYS A 80 -7.39 11.88 1.74
CA LYS A 80 -6.14 11.90 0.97
C LYS A 80 -4.95 12.42 1.79
N MET A 81 -5.16 13.44 2.63
CA MET A 81 -4.11 14.00 3.48
C MET A 81 -3.68 13.01 4.57
N ARG A 82 -4.65 12.39 5.26
CA ARG A 82 -4.37 11.34 6.27
C ARG A 82 -3.69 10.12 5.66
N PHE A 83 -4.17 9.65 4.50
CA PHE A 83 -3.54 8.56 3.78
C PHE A 83 -2.09 8.88 3.45
N ARG A 84 -1.78 10.11 3.01
CA ARG A 84 -0.40 10.53 2.73
C ARG A 84 0.49 10.39 3.96
N GLU A 85 0.04 10.88 5.12
CA GLU A 85 0.80 10.75 6.37
C GLU A 85 1.05 9.29 6.78
N ASN A 86 0.05 8.42 6.58
CA ASN A 86 0.18 6.99 6.83
C ASN A 86 1.12 6.34 5.81
N PHE A 87 1.03 6.74 4.55
CA PHE A 87 1.82 6.23 3.44
C PHE A 87 3.31 6.57 3.60
N ASP A 88 3.65 7.78 4.03
CA ASP A 88 5.04 8.16 4.29
C ASP A 88 5.67 7.25 5.36
N LYS A 89 4.93 6.93 6.43
CA LYS A 89 5.36 5.98 7.47
C LYS A 89 5.44 4.55 6.95
N PHE A 90 4.48 4.15 6.12
CA PHE A 90 4.44 2.82 5.50
C PHE A 90 5.70 2.58 4.67
N ILE A 91 6.08 3.53 3.81
CA ILE A 91 7.27 3.40 2.95
C ILE A 91 8.53 3.24 3.78
N VAL A 92 8.75 4.13 4.76
CA VAL A 92 9.94 4.07 5.62
C VAL A 92 10.04 2.73 6.35
N ASN A 93 8.92 2.22 6.89
CA ASN A 93 8.91 0.94 7.57
C ASN A 93 9.18 -0.22 6.61
N VAL A 94 8.39 -0.30 5.53
CA VAL A 94 8.38 -1.44 4.61
C VAL A 94 9.68 -1.56 3.82
N HIS A 95 10.24 -0.44 3.33
CA HIS A 95 11.56 -0.45 2.70
C HIS A 95 12.66 -0.83 3.70
N GLY A 96 12.51 -0.50 4.98
CA GLY A 96 13.48 -0.84 6.02
C GLY A 96 13.62 -2.34 6.31
N PHE A 97 12.67 -3.19 5.93
CA PHE A 97 12.76 -4.64 6.12
C PHE A 97 12.58 -5.47 4.85
N LEU A 98 11.97 -4.93 3.78
CA LEU A 98 11.87 -5.63 2.50
C LEU A 98 13.14 -5.51 1.65
N LEU A 99 13.93 -4.43 1.78
CA LEU A 99 15.18 -4.24 1.04
C LEU A 99 16.39 -4.97 1.67
N VAL A 100 16.19 -5.65 2.81
CA VAL A 100 17.26 -6.36 3.55
C VAL A 100 17.38 -7.83 3.10
N LYS A 101 16.99 -8.15 1.87
CA LYS A 101 17.13 -9.49 1.29
C LYS A 101 18.16 -9.52 0.18
#